data_AF-A0A402C334-F1
#
_entry.id   AF-A0A402C334-F1
#
_cell.length_a   1.000
_cell.length_b   1.000
_cell.length_c   1.000
_cell.angle_alpha   90.00
_cell.angle_beta   90.00
_cell.angle_gamma   90.00
#
_symmetry.space_group_name_H-M   'P 1'
#
loop_
_entity.id
_entity.type
_entity.pdbx_description
1 polymer ?
#
loop_
_entity_poly.entity_id
_entity_poly.type
_entity_poly.pdbx_seq_one_letter_code
_entity_poly.pdbx_strand_id
1 'polypeptide(L)'
;MLDATDTPNPEDTEPDDQLIAACKLMQETAARYMRWAEEEGVVQAGSAISDDDDVLTEFSMRETVTGPIKAALDQLLLTTVTLRTWPRAVRGYAHSTLLRSAITSASAALWVMDPDTNERRLRALRSSHEDIRNEINYLDEFDHAAAGADPDEARAYIESRIAKKQRLLANGVTLGFEDSQVKQKESDFNMVTYAKSRLPNHGSDLTSEWRLLSGRAHGLNWPTTFGESKPDDTDPRFVVRPIGLTLDRILGSVFIATTVTKAALETYAGLAGHPSADFEFMPNPGH
;
A
#
# COMPACT_ATOMS: atom_id res chain seq x y z
N MET A 1 -49.50 2.44 5.38
CA MET A 1 -49.05 3.85 5.27
C MET A 1 -47.65 3.90 5.84
N LEU A 2 -46.70 4.46 5.09
CA LEU A 2 -45.44 4.96 5.67
C LEU A 2 -45.70 6.43 5.97
N ASP A 3 -45.41 6.87 7.19
CA ASP A 3 -45.64 8.27 7.56
C ASP A 3 -44.51 9.15 7.01
N ALA A 4 -44.87 10.31 6.48
CA ALA A 4 -44.02 11.07 5.55
C ALA A 4 -43.60 12.43 6.12
N THR A 5 -43.32 12.48 7.43
CA THR A 5 -42.97 13.70 8.16
C THR A 5 -41.65 13.56 8.94
N ASP A 6 -40.65 12.93 8.33
CA ASP A 6 -39.26 12.98 8.81
C ASP A 6 -38.58 14.19 8.15
N THR A 7 -38.83 15.38 8.71
CA THR A 7 -38.17 16.62 8.27
C THR A 7 -36.74 16.65 8.83
N PRO A 8 -35.69 16.72 8.00
CA PRO A 8 -34.30 16.61 8.46
C PRO A 8 -33.96 17.69 9.48
N ASN A 9 -33.20 17.33 10.52
CA ASN A 9 -32.78 18.26 11.55
C ASN A 9 -31.78 19.26 10.93
N PRO A 10 -31.93 20.59 11.08
CA PRO A 10 -30.99 21.56 10.50
C PRO A 10 -29.54 21.46 11.00
N GLU A 11 -29.24 20.61 11.98
CA GLU A 11 -27.87 20.28 12.41
C GLU A 11 -27.19 19.22 11.51
N ASP A 12 -27.92 18.50 10.65
CA ASP A 12 -27.42 17.35 9.87
C ASP A 12 -26.60 17.70 8.61
N THR A 13 -26.36 19.00 8.34
CA THR A 13 -25.94 19.49 7.00
C THR A 13 -24.55 20.14 6.86
N GLU A 14 -23.86 20.56 7.93
CA GLU A 14 -22.54 21.22 7.80
C GLU A 14 -21.29 20.29 7.92
N PRO A 15 -21.26 19.24 8.76
CA PRO A 15 -20.04 18.45 8.94
C PRO A 15 -19.57 17.65 7.70
N ASP A 16 -20.49 17.15 6.87
CA ASP A 16 -20.11 16.32 5.71
C ASP A 16 -19.38 17.14 4.63
N ASP A 17 -19.72 18.42 4.42
CA ASP A 17 -19.15 19.23 3.32
C ASP A 17 -17.64 19.50 3.50
N GLN A 18 -17.19 19.78 4.73
CA GLN A 18 -15.77 19.94 5.04
C GLN A 18 -14.99 18.64 4.81
N LEU A 19 -15.58 17.51 5.19
CA LEU A 19 -14.97 16.19 5.04
C LEU A 19 -14.98 15.71 3.58
N ILE A 20 -16.00 16.08 2.79
CA ILE A 20 -16.04 15.90 1.33
C ILE A 20 -14.97 16.77 0.63
N ALA A 21 -14.75 18.01 1.09
CA ALA A 21 -13.67 18.86 0.61
C ALA A 21 -12.28 18.25 0.94
N ALA A 22 -12.10 17.67 2.12
CA ALA A 22 -10.89 16.92 2.48
C ALA A 22 -10.69 15.69 1.57
N CYS A 23 -11.75 14.88 1.32
CA CYS A 23 -11.69 13.77 0.36
C CYS A 23 -11.27 14.24 -1.05
N LYS A 24 -11.81 15.37 -1.52
CA LYS A 24 -11.45 15.96 -2.82
C LYS A 24 -9.96 16.37 -2.86
N LEU A 25 -9.48 17.08 -1.84
CA LEU A 25 -8.08 17.53 -1.78
C LEU A 25 -7.09 16.36 -1.72
N MET A 26 -7.46 15.28 -1.01
CA MET A 26 -6.67 14.04 -0.95
C MET A 26 -6.67 13.31 -2.30
N GLN A 27 -7.80 13.27 -3.01
CA GLN A 27 -7.90 12.73 -4.36
C GLN A 27 -7.00 13.51 -5.35
N GLU A 28 -7.06 14.84 -5.31
CA GLU A 28 -6.28 15.72 -6.19
C GLU A 28 -4.77 15.59 -5.91
N THR A 29 -4.39 15.41 -4.64
CA THR A 29 -3.01 15.13 -4.23
C THR A 29 -2.53 13.76 -4.70
N ALA A 30 -3.30 12.70 -4.51
CA ALA A 30 -2.95 11.36 -4.99
C ALA A 30 -2.85 11.31 -6.53
N ALA A 31 -3.71 12.04 -7.24
CA ALA A 31 -3.65 12.18 -8.70
C ALA A 31 -2.40 12.95 -9.17
N ARG A 32 -1.99 14.00 -8.44
CA ARG A 32 -0.74 14.75 -8.68
C ARG A 32 0.49 13.84 -8.49
N TYR A 33 0.51 13.08 -7.41
CA TYR A 33 1.60 12.13 -7.11
C TYR A 33 1.67 10.97 -8.12
N MET A 34 0.52 10.47 -8.59
CA MET A 34 0.49 9.42 -9.63
C MET A 34 1.09 9.92 -10.94
N ARG A 35 0.63 11.08 -11.45
CA ARG A 35 1.20 11.68 -12.68
C ARG A 35 2.70 11.92 -12.54
N TRP A 36 3.17 12.46 -11.42
CA TRP A 36 4.61 12.62 -11.19
C TRP A 36 5.35 11.27 -11.28
N ALA A 37 4.82 10.20 -10.68
CA ALA A 37 5.41 8.86 -10.74
C ALA A 37 5.36 8.20 -12.14
N GLU A 38 4.53 8.71 -13.06
CA GLU A 38 4.35 8.20 -14.43
C GLU A 38 5.07 9.04 -15.50
N GLU A 39 5.09 10.36 -15.33
CA GLU A 39 5.52 11.35 -16.32
C GLU A 39 6.89 11.96 -15.97
N GLU A 40 7.21 12.18 -14.69
CA GLU A 40 8.38 12.96 -14.23
C GLU A 40 9.43 12.10 -13.49
N GLY A 41 9.02 11.03 -12.82
CA GLY A 41 9.85 10.15 -11.97
C GLY A 41 10.86 9.25 -12.71
N VAL A 42 11.38 9.74 -13.84
CA VAL A 42 12.40 9.07 -14.66
C VAL A 42 13.74 9.05 -13.92
N VAL A 43 14.32 7.87 -13.74
CA VAL A 43 15.64 7.69 -13.11
C VAL A 43 16.73 8.42 -13.91
N GLN A 44 17.46 9.33 -13.27
CA GLN A 44 18.58 10.04 -13.87
C GLN A 44 19.85 9.18 -13.88
N ALA A 45 20.68 9.32 -14.91
CA ALA A 45 21.95 8.59 -15.00
C ALA A 45 22.93 9.00 -13.88
N GLY A 46 23.53 8.02 -13.20
CA GLY A 46 24.39 8.26 -12.03
C GLY A 46 23.64 8.68 -10.76
N SER A 47 22.32 8.44 -10.71
CA SER A 47 21.56 8.45 -9.44
C SER A 47 21.68 7.08 -8.74
N ALA A 48 21.39 7.02 -7.44
CA ALA A 48 21.49 5.77 -6.67
C ALA A 48 20.62 4.62 -7.24
N ILE A 49 19.44 4.91 -7.81
CA ILE A 49 18.62 3.89 -8.50
C ILE A 49 19.28 3.44 -9.82
N SER A 50 19.98 4.33 -10.55
CA SER A 50 20.75 3.96 -11.74
C SER A 50 21.93 3.04 -11.38
N ASP A 51 22.70 3.40 -10.34
CA ASP A 51 23.84 2.64 -9.84
C ASP A 51 23.44 1.26 -9.29
N ASP A 52 22.18 1.11 -8.85
CA ASP A 52 21.57 -0.14 -8.42
C ASP A 52 21.03 -0.95 -9.60
N ASP A 53 20.36 -0.33 -10.58
CA ASP A 53 19.92 -0.95 -11.84
C ASP A 53 21.11 -1.55 -12.63
N ASP A 54 22.24 -0.83 -12.69
CA ASP A 54 23.46 -1.27 -13.41
C ASP A 54 24.08 -2.55 -12.82
N VAL A 55 23.75 -2.93 -11.59
CA VAL A 55 24.27 -4.15 -10.93
C VAL A 55 23.21 -5.22 -10.65
N LEU A 56 21.92 -4.91 -10.73
CA LEU A 56 20.80 -5.83 -10.50
C LEU A 56 20.28 -6.38 -11.85
N THR A 57 21.07 -7.23 -12.49
CA THR A 57 20.93 -7.55 -13.93
C THR A 57 19.68 -8.34 -14.33
N GLU A 58 18.86 -8.80 -13.39
CA GLU A 58 17.67 -9.62 -13.65
C GLU A 58 16.34 -8.87 -13.47
N PHE A 59 16.33 -7.72 -12.80
CA PHE A 59 15.12 -6.94 -12.53
C PHE A 59 15.50 -5.48 -12.27
N SER A 60 14.66 -4.51 -12.68
CA SER A 60 14.98 -3.12 -12.39
C SER A 60 14.58 -2.74 -10.96
N MET A 61 15.52 -2.15 -10.23
CA MET A 61 15.30 -1.48 -8.95
C MET A 61 14.19 -0.43 -9.06
N ARG A 62 14.11 0.29 -10.20
CA ARG A 62 13.05 1.27 -10.43
C ARG A 62 11.66 0.63 -10.51
N GLU A 63 11.55 -0.58 -11.06
CA GLU A 63 10.27 -1.32 -11.13
C GLU A 63 9.87 -1.86 -9.75
N THR A 64 10.81 -2.51 -9.04
CA THR A 64 10.62 -3.03 -7.67
C THR A 64 10.17 -1.94 -6.68
N VAL A 65 10.59 -0.68 -6.89
CA VAL A 65 10.19 0.46 -6.05
C VAL A 65 8.93 1.17 -6.56
N THR A 66 8.83 1.50 -7.86
CA THR A 66 7.70 2.30 -8.36
C THR A 66 6.39 1.52 -8.45
N GLY A 67 6.43 0.20 -8.66
CA GLY A 67 5.23 -0.65 -8.68
C GLY A 67 4.42 -0.53 -7.39
N PRO A 68 5.00 -0.80 -6.20
CA PRO A 68 4.32 -0.63 -4.92
C PRO A 68 3.90 0.82 -4.60
N ILE A 69 4.66 1.83 -5.05
CA ILE A 69 4.27 3.25 -4.90
C ILE A 69 3.00 3.56 -5.72
N LYS A 70 2.96 3.16 -7.00
CA LYS A 70 1.79 3.34 -7.87
C LYS A 70 0.58 2.56 -7.36
N ALA A 71 0.78 1.33 -6.88
CA ALA A 71 -0.27 0.56 -6.22
C ALA A 71 -0.85 1.32 -5.00
N ALA A 72 -0.02 1.93 -4.15
CA ALA A 72 -0.51 2.71 -3.02
C ALA A 72 -1.32 3.95 -3.45
N LEU A 73 -0.88 4.63 -4.52
CA LEU A 73 -1.56 5.80 -5.08
C LEU A 73 -2.91 5.45 -5.74
N ASP A 74 -3.01 4.32 -6.44
CA ASP A 74 -4.28 3.81 -6.99
C ASP A 74 -5.29 3.49 -5.87
N GLN A 75 -4.86 2.76 -4.83
CA GLN A 75 -5.72 2.42 -3.70
C GLN A 75 -6.20 3.67 -2.93
N LEU A 76 -5.36 4.73 -2.84
CA LEU A 76 -5.74 6.04 -2.31
C LEU A 76 -6.73 6.79 -3.22
N LEU A 77 -6.54 6.74 -4.54
CA LEU A 77 -7.45 7.33 -5.53
C LEU A 77 -8.84 6.68 -5.45
N LEU A 78 -8.92 5.35 -5.48
CA LEU A 78 -10.18 4.63 -5.37
C LEU A 78 -10.88 4.88 -4.02
N THR A 79 -10.11 4.94 -2.93
CA THR A 79 -10.63 5.27 -1.59
C THR A 79 -11.24 6.67 -1.56
N THR A 80 -10.49 7.69 -2.02
CA THR A 80 -10.95 9.09 -1.97
C THR A 80 -12.11 9.37 -2.95
N VAL A 81 -12.09 8.78 -4.15
CA VAL A 81 -13.20 8.84 -5.11
C VAL A 81 -14.48 8.23 -4.51
N THR A 82 -14.40 7.06 -3.89
CA THR A 82 -15.59 6.39 -3.34
C THR A 82 -16.15 7.10 -2.12
N LEU A 83 -15.31 7.59 -1.20
CA LEU A 83 -15.75 8.39 -0.05
C LEU A 83 -16.42 9.71 -0.47
N ARG A 84 -15.88 10.39 -1.49
CA ARG A 84 -16.43 11.63 -2.06
C ARG A 84 -17.76 11.41 -2.78
N THR A 85 -17.88 10.29 -3.50
CA THR A 85 -19.05 10.01 -4.37
C THR A 85 -20.19 9.33 -3.61
N TRP A 86 -19.87 8.46 -2.66
CA TRP A 86 -20.83 7.73 -1.83
C TRP A 86 -20.47 7.87 -0.35
N PRO A 87 -20.67 9.05 0.27
CA PRO A 87 -20.28 9.26 1.66
C PRO A 87 -21.02 8.33 2.65
N ARG A 88 -22.35 8.17 2.57
CA ARG A 88 -23.15 7.65 3.71
C ARG A 88 -23.51 6.13 3.77
N ALA A 89 -22.88 5.10 3.19
CA ALA A 89 -21.74 4.94 2.28
C ALA A 89 -20.78 3.74 2.57
N VAL A 90 -21.25 2.61 3.13
CA VAL A 90 -20.51 1.33 3.38
C VAL A 90 -19.04 1.49 3.83
N ARG A 91 -18.82 2.36 4.82
CA ARG A 91 -17.51 2.73 5.41
C ARG A 91 -16.85 1.62 6.26
N GLY A 92 -17.07 0.34 5.97
CA GLY A 92 -16.83 -0.77 6.91
C GLY A 92 -15.53 -1.54 6.69
N TYR A 93 -15.56 -2.44 5.70
CA TYR A 93 -14.49 -3.40 5.41
C TYR A 93 -13.75 -3.06 4.10
N ALA A 94 -14.47 -2.67 3.04
CA ALA A 94 -13.87 -2.39 1.73
C ALA A 94 -12.77 -1.32 1.79
N HIS A 95 -13.07 -0.13 2.34
CA HIS A 95 -12.07 0.93 2.54
C HIS A 95 -10.91 0.48 3.45
N SER A 96 -11.16 -0.40 4.43
CA SER A 96 -10.10 -0.94 5.27
C SER A 96 -9.12 -1.80 4.47
N THR A 97 -9.61 -2.59 3.50
CA THR A 97 -8.76 -3.34 2.58
C THR A 97 -7.93 -2.41 1.69
N LEU A 98 -8.54 -1.40 1.07
CA LEU A 98 -7.82 -0.45 0.21
C LEU A 98 -6.71 0.29 0.99
N LEU A 99 -7.02 0.80 2.18
CA LEU A 99 -6.10 1.56 3.01
C LEU A 99 -5.01 0.68 3.66
N ARG A 100 -5.34 -0.56 4.05
CA ARG A 100 -4.34 -1.57 4.44
C ARG A 100 -3.34 -1.78 3.30
N SER A 101 -3.82 -2.02 2.09
CA SER A 101 -2.98 -2.26 0.91
C SER A 101 -2.10 -1.05 0.60
N ALA A 102 -2.66 0.17 0.61
CA ALA A 102 -1.89 1.40 0.40
C ALA A 102 -0.74 1.53 1.41
N ILE A 103 -1.01 1.31 2.70
CA ILE A 103 0.03 1.34 3.75
C ILE A 103 1.07 0.22 3.54
N THR A 104 0.65 -1.02 3.25
CA THR A 104 1.58 -2.13 2.98
C THR A 104 2.50 -1.80 1.79
N SER A 105 1.96 -1.40 0.64
CA SER A 105 2.73 -1.19 -0.58
C SER A 105 3.69 0.01 -0.49
N ALA A 106 3.24 1.13 0.10
CA ALA A 106 4.13 2.27 0.39
C ALA A 106 5.23 1.91 1.41
N SER A 107 4.91 1.11 2.43
CA SER A 107 5.89 0.65 3.42
C SER A 107 6.90 -0.34 2.83
N ALA A 108 6.50 -1.19 1.89
CA ALA A 108 7.39 -2.09 1.17
C ALA A 108 8.38 -1.32 0.30
N ALA A 109 7.93 -0.30 -0.43
CA ALA A 109 8.81 0.60 -1.19
C ALA A 109 9.83 1.30 -0.27
N LEU A 110 9.38 1.87 0.85
CA LEU A 110 10.26 2.49 1.85
C LEU A 110 11.27 1.50 2.45
N TRP A 111 10.86 0.25 2.71
CA TRP A 111 11.74 -0.79 3.24
C TRP A 111 12.80 -1.20 2.22
N VAL A 112 12.45 -1.35 0.93
CA VAL A 112 13.41 -1.59 -0.15
C VAL A 112 14.42 -0.42 -0.23
N MET A 113 13.95 0.82 -0.21
CA MET A 113 14.78 2.03 -0.30
C MET A 113 15.55 2.39 0.99
N ASP A 114 16.37 1.48 1.49
CA ASP A 114 17.26 1.79 2.62
C ASP A 114 18.33 2.83 2.22
N PRO A 115 18.71 3.77 3.11
CA PRO A 115 19.85 4.65 2.87
C PRO A 115 21.17 3.91 2.67
N ASP A 116 21.39 2.74 3.30
CA ASP A 116 22.57 1.92 3.01
C ASP A 116 22.41 1.16 1.67
N THR A 117 23.43 1.24 0.83
CA THR A 117 23.40 0.66 -0.52
C THR A 117 23.42 -0.88 -0.53
N ASN A 118 24.05 -1.52 0.45
CA ASN A 118 24.07 -2.99 0.51
C ASN A 118 22.73 -3.52 1.04
N GLU A 119 22.18 -2.91 2.09
CA GLU A 119 20.82 -3.21 2.57
C GLU A 119 19.78 -2.99 1.46
N ARG A 120 19.85 -1.86 0.75
CA ARG A 120 18.93 -1.54 -0.36
C ARG A 120 18.97 -2.60 -1.47
N ARG A 121 20.17 -3.01 -1.90
CA ARG A 121 20.35 -4.08 -2.90
C ARG A 121 19.86 -5.44 -2.40
N LEU A 122 20.18 -5.81 -1.16
CA LEU A 122 19.72 -7.06 -0.55
C LEU A 122 18.19 -7.11 -0.41
N ARG A 123 17.55 -6.00 -0.05
CA ARG A 123 16.08 -5.93 0.07
C ARG A 123 15.38 -5.92 -1.27
N ALA A 124 15.96 -5.27 -2.29
CA ALA A 124 15.50 -5.38 -3.67
C ALA A 124 15.58 -6.83 -4.19
N LEU A 125 16.70 -7.53 -3.94
CA LEU A 125 16.88 -8.95 -4.24
C LEU A 125 15.83 -9.83 -3.52
N ARG A 126 15.55 -9.56 -2.24
CA ARG A 126 14.51 -10.27 -1.46
C ARG A 126 13.12 -10.11 -2.06
N SER A 127 12.70 -8.87 -2.34
CA SER A 127 11.40 -8.58 -2.95
C SER A 127 11.26 -9.28 -4.31
N SER A 128 12.23 -9.10 -5.21
CA SER A 128 12.18 -9.69 -6.54
C SER A 128 12.29 -11.23 -6.53
N HIS A 129 12.97 -11.83 -5.54
CA HIS A 129 12.95 -13.29 -5.34
C HIS A 129 11.58 -13.79 -4.83
N GLU A 130 10.98 -13.07 -3.88
CA GLU A 130 9.63 -13.35 -3.35
C GLU A 130 8.56 -13.23 -4.44
N ASP A 131 8.61 -12.19 -5.27
CA ASP A 131 7.69 -11.97 -6.39
C ASP A 131 7.80 -13.07 -7.44
N ILE A 132 9.01 -13.40 -7.90
CA ILE A 132 9.22 -14.51 -8.86
C ILE A 132 8.79 -15.86 -8.24
N ARG A 133 8.93 -16.07 -6.93
CA ARG A 133 8.41 -17.28 -6.28
C ARG A 133 6.88 -17.31 -6.29
N ASN A 134 6.23 -16.19 -5.96
CA ASN A 134 4.77 -16.11 -5.89
C ASN A 134 4.12 -16.19 -7.30
N GLU A 135 4.79 -15.65 -8.32
CA GLU A 135 4.44 -15.85 -9.73
C GLU A 135 4.55 -17.32 -10.14
N ILE A 136 5.63 -18.02 -9.81
CA ILE A 136 5.77 -19.46 -10.10
C ILE A 136 4.66 -20.25 -9.40
N ASN A 137 4.40 -19.99 -8.12
CA ASN A 137 3.30 -20.65 -7.39
C ASN A 137 1.94 -20.41 -8.08
N TYR A 138 1.66 -19.17 -8.52
CA TYR A 138 0.44 -18.86 -9.25
C TYR A 138 0.34 -19.63 -10.57
N LEU A 139 1.43 -19.73 -11.33
CA LEU A 139 1.48 -20.49 -12.58
C LEU A 139 1.34 -22.00 -12.36
N ASP A 140 1.88 -22.54 -11.28
CA ASP A 140 1.74 -23.95 -10.89
C ASP A 140 0.30 -24.30 -10.42
N GLU A 141 -0.43 -23.32 -9.87
CA GLU A 141 -1.83 -23.45 -9.43
C GLU A 141 -2.85 -23.11 -10.54
N PHE A 142 -2.44 -22.50 -11.65
CA PHE A 142 -3.31 -22.01 -12.71
C PHE A 142 -3.71 -23.09 -13.73
N ASP A 143 -5.00 -23.18 -14.05
CA ASP A 143 -5.51 -24.09 -15.08
C ASP A 143 -5.29 -23.52 -16.50
N HIS A 144 -4.06 -23.71 -17.00
CA HIS A 144 -3.65 -23.33 -18.36
C HIS A 144 -4.56 -23.92 -19.45
N ALA A 145 -5.12 -25.12 -19.23
CA ALA A 145 -5.99 -25.78 -20.19
C ALA A 145 -7.38 -25.11 -20.25
N ALA A 146 -7.95 -24.73 -19.10
CA ALA A 146 -9.18 -23.94 -19.05
C ALA A 146 -8.98 -22.51 -19.60
N ALA A 147 -7.77 -21.96 -19.50
CA ALA A 147 -7.40 -20.69 -20.13
C ALA A 147 -7.13 -20.78 -21.65
N GLY A 148 -7.06 -21.99 -22.21
CA GLY A 148 -6.78 -22.22 -23.63
C GLY A 148 -5.32 -21.97 -24.05
N ALA A 149 -4.38 -21.97 -23.10
CA ALA A 149 -2.95 -21.90 -23.38
C ALA A 149 -2.40 -23.26 -23.82
N ASP A 150 -1.34 -23.26 -24.64
CA ASP A 150 -0.65 -24.50 -25.00
C ASP A 150 0.14 -25.06 -23.79
N PRO A 151 0.03 -26.37 -23.46
CA PRO A 151 0.67 -26.94 -22.29
C PRO A 151 2.21 -26.92 -22.31
N ASP A 152 2.84 -26.94 -23.48
CA ASP A 152 4.30 -26.90 -23.60
C ASP A 152 4.80 -25.44 -23.62
N GLU A 153 4.04 -24.48 -24.17
CA GLU A 153 4.30 -23.04 -23.97
C GLU A 153 4.19 -22.65 -22.48
N ALA A 154 3.15 -23.12 -21.78
CA ALA A 154 2.96 -22.89 -20.35
C ALA A 154 4.13 -23.45 -19.52
N ARG A 155 4.57 -24.68 -19.81
CA ARG A 155 5.76 -25.28 -19.16
C ARG A 155 7.02 -24.47 -19.45
N ALA A 156 7.26 -24.10 -20.71
CA ALA A 156 8.44 -23.31 -21.08
C ALA A 156 8.45 -21.94 -20.38
N TYR A 157 7.29 -21.31 -20.17
CA TYR A 157 7.20 -20.07 -19.40
C TYR A 157 7.57 -20.29 -17.92
N ILE A 158 7.03 -21.32 -17.26
CA ILE A 158 7.37 -21.67 -15.86
C ILE A 158 8.87 -21.96 -15.73
N GLU A 159 9.45 -22.76 -16.63
CA GLU A 159 10.89 -23.04 -16.67
C GLU A 159 11.72 -21.76 -16.85
N SER A 160 11.25 -20.79 -17.65
CA SER A 160 11.91 -19.49 -17.80
C SER A 160 11.92 -18.67 -16.50
N ARG A 161 10.85 -18.72 -15.70
CA ARG A 161 10.77 -18.04 -14.39
C ARG A 161 11.63 -18.74 -13.34
N ILE A 162 11.67 -20.07 -13.35
CA ILE A 162 12.60 -20.86 -12.52
C ILE A 162 14.05 -20.49 -12.87
N ALA A 163 14.42 -20.41 -14.16
CA ALA A 163 15.74 -20.00 -14.59
C ALA A 163 16.06 -18.55 -14.17
N LYS A 164 15.11 -17.62 -14.29
CA LYS A 164 15.25 -16.24 -13.81
C LYS A 164 15.55 -16.19 -12.31
N LYS A 165 14.83 -16.97 -11.49
CA LYS A 165 15.04 -17.08 -10.04
C LYS A 165 16.47 -17.54 -9.70
N GLN A 166 17.03 -18.48 -10.46
CA GLN A 166 18.42 -18.94 -10.24
C GLN A 166 19.46 -17.88 -10.61
N ARG A 167 19.24 -17.13 -11.71
CA ARG A 167 20.15 -16.04 -12.08
C ARG A 167 20.12 -14.87 -11.09
N LEU A 168 18.95 -14.56 -10.52
CA LEU A 168 18.82 -13.57 -9.45
C LEU A 168 19.67 -13.95 -8.22
N LEU A 169 19.64 -15.22 -7.80
CA LEU A 169 20.49 -15.73 -6.72
C LEU A 169 21.98 -15.61 -7.05
N ALA A 170 22.39 -15.99 -8.27
CA ALA A 170 23.77 -15.84 -8.72
C ALA A 170 24.24 -14.37 -8.77
N ASN A 171 23.35 -13.44 -9.13
CA ASN A 171 23.60 -12.00 -9.05
C ASN A 171 23.75 -11.51 -7.59
N GLY A 172 22.93 -12.02 -6.66
CA GLY A 172 23.12 -11.80 -5.23
C GLY A 172 24.47 -12.28 -4.70
N VAL A 173 24.92 -13.48 -5.11
CA VAL A 173 26.26 -14.01 -4.78
C VAL A 173 27.37 -13.14 -5.38
N THR A 174 27.19 -12.61 -6.58
CA THR A 174 28.14 -11.67 -7.22
C THR A 174 28.26 -10.36 -6.44
N LEU A 175 27.18 -9.94 -5.76
CA LEU A 175 27.17 -8.78 -4.86
C LEU A 175 27.62 -9.11 -3.43
N GLY A 176 28.03 -10.35 -3.14
CA GLY A 176 28.54 -10.77 -1.83
C GLY A 176 27.48 -11.22 -0.82
N PHE A 177 26.22 -11.41 -1.24
CA PHE A 177 25.15 -11.92 -0.39
C PHE A 177 25.04 -13.45 -0.46
N GLU A 178 24.68 -14.08 0.66
CA GLU A 178 24.30 -15.49 0.67
C GLU A 178 22.90 -15.72 0.08
N ASP A 179 22.73 -16.86 -0.57
CA ASP A 179 21.42 -17.46 -0.90
C ASP A 179 20.44 -17.42 0.29
N SER A 180 20.95 -17.66 1.50
CA SER A 180 20.18 -17.63 2.75
C SER A 180 19.56 -16.25 3.02
N GLN A 181 20.33 -15.18 2.77
CA GLN A 181 19.93 -13.80 2.98
C GLN A 181 18.94 -13.35 1.91
N VAL A 182 19.13 -13.73 0.64
CA VAL A 182 18.21 -13.38 -0.46
C VAL A 182 16.87 -14.12 -0.35
N LYS A 183 16.89 -15.37 0.11
CA LYS A 183 15.66 -16.18 0.31
C LYS A 183 14.85 -15.80 1.56
N GLN A 184 15.36 -14.93 2.43
CA GLN A 184 14.65 -14.48 3.62
C GLN A 184 13.49 -13.54 3.23
N LYS A 185 12.27 -14.08 3.22
CA LYS A 185 11.03 -13.29 3.15
C LYS A 185 10.93 -12.35 4.36
N GLU A 186 10.65 -11.07 4.09
CA GLU A 186 10.26 -10.10 5.11
C GLU A 186 8.74 -10.10 5.32
N SER A 187 8.28 -9.70 6.51
CA SER A 187 6.85 -9.58 6.83
C SER A 187 6.32 -8.16 6.63
N ASP A 188 5.06 -8.02 6.19
CA ASP A 188 4.34 -6.73 6.11
C ASP A 188 4.50 -5.91 7.40
N PHE A 189 4.40 -6.58 8.56
CA PHE A 189 4.51 -5.95 9.87
C PHE A 189 5.89 -5.31 10.11
N ASN A 190 6.97 -5.98 9.69
CA ASN A 190 8.32 -5.45 9.80
C ASN A 190 8.55 -4.31 8.79
N MET A 191 8.05 -4.43 7.56
CA MET A 191 8.13 -3.34 6.56
C MET A 191 7.39 -2.09 7.03
N VAL A 192 6.18 -2.24 7.58
CA VAL A 192 5.39 -1.14 8.18
C VAL A 192 6.06 -0.56 9.44
N THR A 193 6.73 -1.40 10.25
CA THR A 193 7.49 -0.94 11.43
C THR A 193 8.78 -0.22 11.03
N TYR A 194 9.43 -0.63 9.95
CA TYR A 194 10.55 0.09 9.33
C TYR A 194 10.08 1.45 8.80
N ALA A 195 9.03 1.47 7.97
CA ALA A 195 8.47 2.69 7.39
C ALA A 195 8.07 3.71 8.47
N LYS A 196 7.49 3.25 9.59
CA LYS A 196 7.24 4.07 10.80
C LYS A 196 8.48 4.81 11.30
N SER A 197 9.67 4.19 11.26
CA SER A 197 10.92 4.85 11.69
C SER A 197 11.44 5.90 10.71
N ARG A 198 10.90 5.94 9.48
CA ARG A 198 11.24 6.91 8.43
C ARG A 198 10.32 8.14 8.41
N LEU A 199 9.18 8.13 9.13
CA LEU A 199 8.21 9.23 9.13
C LEU A 199 8.51 10.27 10.23
N PRO A 200 8.68 11.57 9.89
CA PRO A 200 8.84 12.62 10.90
C PRO A 200 7.53 12.84 11.66
N ASN A 201 7.59 12.86 13.00
CA ASN A 201 6.55 13.24 13.97
C ASN A 201 5.16 12.54 13.90
N HIS A 202 4.86 11.77 12.85
CA HIS A 202 3.57 11.09 12.63
C HIS A 202 3.68 9.55 12.65
N GLY A 203 4.87 9.00 12.91
CA GLY A 203 5.09 7.56 12.97
C GLY A 203 4.41 6.84 14.15
N SER A 204 3.88 7.55 15.15
CA SER A 204 3.23 6.96 16.34
C SER A 204 2.22 5.87 15.98
N ASP A 205 1.33 6.16 15.03
CA ASP A 205 0.11 5.38 14.85
C ASP A 205 0.09 4.48 13.60
N LEU A 206 1.05 4.62 12.67
CA LEU A 206 1.10 3.84 11.43
C LEU A 206 0.94 2.31 11.66
N THR A 207 1.63 1.77 12.66
CA THR A 207 1.62 0.33 12.97
C THR A 207 0.31 -0.13 13.65
N SER A 208 -0.30 0.72 14.48
CA SER A 208 -1.60 0.46 15.12
C SER A 208 -2.72 0.53 14.08
N GLU A 209 -2.67 1.55 13.23
CA GLU A 209 -3.59 1.79 12.12
C GLU A 209 -3.57 0.61 11.14
N TRP A 210 -2.39 0.23 10.65
CA TRP A 210 -2.23 -0.92 9.76
C TRP A 210 -2.78 -2.21 10.38
N ARG A 211 -2.53 -2.47 11.68
CA ARG A 211 -3.09 -3.65 12.36
C ARG A 211 -4.62 -3.62 12.41
N LEU A 212 -5.23 -2.47 12.69
CA LEU A 212 -6.69 -2.30 12.74
C LEU A 212 -7.33 -2.51 11.36
N LEU A 213 -6.79 -1.86 10.33
CA LEU A 213 -7.24 -1.97 8.94
C LEU A 213 -7.04 -3.40 8.41
N SER A 214 -5.90 -4.04 8.73
CA SER A 214 -5.61 -5.43 8.37
C SER A 214 -6.60 -6.41 9.01
N GLY A 215 -6.90 -6.25 10.29
CA GLY A 215 -7.93 -7.06 10.94
C GLY A 215 -9.33 -6.87 10.32
N ARG A 216 -9.68 -5.65 9.91
CA ARG A 216 -10.95 -5.36 9.20
C ARG A 216 -10.98 -5.99 7.82
N ALA A 217 -9.89 -5.89 7.05
CA ALA A 217 -9.78 -6.51 5.72
C ALA A 217 -9.97 -8.04 5.76
N HIS A 218 -9.55 -8.70 6.85
CA HIS A 218 -9.76 -10.13 7.09
C HIS A 218 -11.06 -10.47 7.85
N GLY A 219 -11.98 -9.51 8.05
CA GLY A 219 -13.27 -9.76 8.69
C GLY A 219 -13.20 -10.18 10.17
N LEU A 220 -12.11 -9.86 10.87
CA LEU A 220 -11.93 -10.25 12.27
C LEU A 220 -12.86 -9.48 13.21
N ASN A 221 -13.20 -10.09 14.36
CA ASN A 221 -14.10 -9.50 15.35
C ASN A 221 -13.42 -8.52 16.33
N TRP A 222 -12.08 -8.53 16.45
CA TRP A 222 -11.39 -7.64 17.40
C TRP A 222 -11.31 -6.16 16.94
N PRO A 223 -11.16 -5.80 15.65
CA PRO A 223 -11.12 -4.39 15.22
C PRO A 223 -12.46 -3.65 15.38
N THR A 224 -13.54 -4.37 15.69
CA THR A 224 -14.85 -3.79 16.02
C THR A 224 -15.09 -3.69 17.53
N THR A 225 -14.18 -4.18 18.40
CA THR A 225 -14.23 -3.89 19.85
C THR A 225 -13.69 -2.50 20.20
N PHE A 226 -12.98 -1.85 19.27
CA PHE A 226 -12.40 -0.52 19.43
C PHE A 226 -13.35 0.62 19.02
N GLY A 227 -14.62 0.32 18.77
CA GLY A 227 -15.71 1.29 18.64
C GLY A 227 -16.80 1.04 19.68
N GLU A 228 -17.85 1.84 19.66
CA GLU A 228 -19.02 1.60 20.51
C GLU A 228 -19.60 0.22 20.24
N SER A 229 -19.76 -0.56 21.31
CA SER A 229 -20.40 -1.87 21.26
C SER A 229 -21.39 -2.00 22.40
N LYS A 230 -22.59 -2.49 22.08
CA LYS A 230 -23.61 -2.83 23.06
C LYS A 230 -23.78 -4.35 23.01
N PRO A 231 -23.76 -5.05 24.17
CA PRO A 231 -24.25 -6.42 24.24
C PRO A 231 -25.67 -6.48 23.69
N ASP A 232 -26.05 -7.62 23.12
CA ASP A 232 -27.45 -7.86 22.80
C ASP A 232 -28.28 -8.02 24.08
N ASP A 233 -29.46 -7.40 24.13
CA ASP A 233 -30.34 -7.40 25.30
C ASP A 233 -30.89 -8.82 25.64
N THR A 234 -30.77 -9.79 24.73
CA THR A 234 -31.28 -11.16 24.87
C THR A 234 -30.19 -12.22 25.01
N ASP A 235 -28.99 -12.00 24.46
CA ASP A 235 -27.83 -12.89 24.65
C ASP A 235 -26.52 -12.09 24.79
N PRO A 236 -25.93 -11.96 26.00
CA PRO A 236 -24.71 -11.17 26.21
C PRO A 236 -23.46 -11.74 25.54
N ARG A 237 -23.54 -12.91 24.88
CA ARG A 237 -22.49 -13.45 23.99
C ARG A 237 -22.56 -12.84 22.59
N PHE A 238 -23.74 -12.38 22.18
CA PHE A 238 -23.96 -11.64 20.94
C PHE A 238 -23.72 -10.15 21.19
N VAL A 239 -23.10 -9.46 20.23
CA VAL A 239 -22.75 -8.05 20.35
C VAL A 239 -23.05 -7.38 19.02
N VAL A 240 -24.12 -6.60 18.97
CA VAL A 240 -24.47 -5.82 17.79
C VAL A 240 -23.46 -4.66 17.66
N ARG A 241 -22.91 -4.48 16.46
CA ARG A 241 -21.86 -3.47 16.21
C ARG A 241 -22.08 -2.76 14.88
N PRO A 242 -21.88 -1.43 14.83
CA PRO A 242 -21.85 -0.71 13.56
C PRO A 242 -20.64 -1.20 12.73
N ILE A 243 -20.92 -1.75 11.55
CA ILE A 243 -19.87 -2.19 10.62
C ILE A 243 -19.10 -0.97 10.07
N GLY A 244 -19.82 0.08 9.72
CA GLY A 244 -19.28 1.32 9.17
C GLY A 244 -18.50 2.16 10.19
N LEU A 245 -17.39 2.74 9.74
CA LEU A 245 -16.65 3.78 10.43
C LEU A 245 -17.29 5.16 10.19
N THR A 246 -16.98 6.14 11.04
CA THR A 246 -17.25 7.56 10.75
C THR A 246 -16.37 8.05 9.59
N LEU A 247 -16.77 9.14 8.93
CA LEU A 247 -15.99 9.71 7.82
C LEU A 247 -14.62 10.19 8.29
N ASP A 248 -14.62 10.95 9.39
CA ASP A 248 -13.45 11.38 10.14
C ASP A 248 -12.48 10.23 10.43
N ARG A 249 -12.97 9.10 10.97
CA ARG A 249 -12.09 7.98 11.32
C ARG A 249 -11.42 7.35 10.10
N ILE A 250 -12.07 7.35 8.94
CA ILE A 250 -11.45 6.94 7.67
C ILE A 250 -10.52 8.02 7.15
N LEU A 251 -10.84 9.30 7.24
CA LEU A 251 -9.96 10.39 6.81
C LEU A 251 -8.64 10.40 7.58
N GLY A 252 -8.64 10.06 8.87
CA GLY A 252 -7.40 9.77 9.63
C GLY A 252 -6.58 8.63 9.01
N SER A 253 -7.23 7.51 8.62
CA SER A 253 -6.57 6.41 7.90
C SER A 253 -6.02 6.84 6.54
N VAL A 254 -6.78 7.64 5.77
CA VAL A 254 -6.37 8.18 4.46
C VAL A 254 -5.18 9.13 4.63
N PHE A 255 -5.17 9.98 5.64
CA PHE A 255 -4.05 10.87 5.96
C PHE A 255 -2.78 10.07 6.30
N ILE A 256 -2.88 9.04 7.15
CA ILE A 256 -1.76 8.14 7.48
C ILE A 256 -1.23 7.42 6.22
N ALA A 257 -2.12 6.86 5.41
CA ALA A 257 -1.77 6.19 4.15
C ALA A 257 -1.14 7.16 3.13
N THR A 258 -1.62 8.40 3.05
CA THR A 258 -1.06 9.46 2.19
C THR A 258 0.32 9.90 2.68
N THR A 259 0.52 10.00 4.00
CA THR A 259 1.81 10.39 4.62
C THR A 259 2.90 9.35 4.33
N VAL A 260 2.62 8.05 4.48
CA VAL A 260 3.60 7.00 4.16
C VAL A 260 3.87 6.89 2.66
N THR A 261 2.85 7.11 1.82
CA THR A 261 3.01 7.12 0.35
C THR A 261 3.82 8.33 -0.13
N LYS A 262 3.61 9.51 0.48
CA LYS A 262 4.42 10.72 0.24
C LYS A 262 5.89 10.49 0.58
N ALA A 263 6.18 9.94 1.77
CA ALA A 263 7.55 9.65 2.19
C ALA A 263 8.25 8.60 1.28
N ALA A 264 7.50 7.61 0.77
CA ALA A 264 8.00 6.70 -0.25
C ALA A 264 8.36 7.44 -1.56
N LEU A 265 7.47 8.31 -2.03
CA LEU A 265 7.67 9.10 -3.25
C LEU A 265 8.86 10.07 -3.14
N GLU A 266 9.00 10.74 -2.00
CA GLU A 266 10.14 11.61 -1.65
C GLU A 266 11.47 10.84 -1.62
N THR A 267 11.47 9.64 -1.00
CA THR A 267 12.66 8.78 -0.95
C THR A 267 13.05 8.31 -2.35
N TYR A 268 12.07 7.92 -3.17
CA TYR A 268 12.32 7.54 -4.57
C TYR A 268 12.83 8.72 -5.39
N ALA A 269 12.21 9.90 -5.29
CA ALA A 269 12.66 11.11 -5.98
C ALA A 269 14.13 11.45 -5.66
N GLY A 270 14.50 11.44 -4.38
CA GLY A 270 15.88 11.67 -3.95
C GLY A 270 16.87 10.64 -4.55
N LEU A 271 16.56 9.34 -4.47
CA LEU A 271 17.41 8.28 -5.01
C LEU A 271 17.43 8.23 -6.56
N ALA A 272 16.38 8.74 -7.21
CA ALA A 272 16.26 8.84 -8.67
C ALA A 272 16.90 10.11 -9.27
N GLY A 273 17.45 11.02 -8.44
CA GLY A 273 18.16 12.23 -8.87
C GLY A 273 17.33 13.53 -8.84
N HIS A 274 16.13 13.52 -8.25
CA HIS A 274 15.19 14.63 -8.18
C HIS A 274 15.06 15.22 -6.75
N PRO A 275 16.10 15.85 -6.18
CA PRO A 275 16.09 16.35 -4.80
C PRO A 275 15.17 17.57 -4.57
N SER A 276 14.61 18.14 -5.62
CA SER A 276 13.71 19.30 -5.59
C SER A 276 12.27 18.96 -6.02
N ALA A 277 11.85 17.71 -5.88
CA ALA A 277 10.47 17.31 -6.10
C ALA A 277 9.59 17.80 -4.93
N ASP A 278 9.02 19.00 -5.09
CA ASP A 278 8.28 19.72 -4.04
C ASP A 278 6.88 19.13 -3.82
N PHE A 279 6.84 17.99 -3.14
CA PHE A 279 5.60 17.39 -2.67
C PHE A 279 5.10 18.17 -1.45
N GLU A 280 4.26 19.19 -1.67
CA GLU A 280 3.67 19.98 -0.58
C GLU A 280 2.95 19.09 0.45
N PHE A 281 3.11 19.40 1.73
CA PHE A 281 2.41 18.69 2.80
C PHE A 281 0.95 19.14 2.89
N MET A 282 0.04 18.18 2.92
CA MET A 282 -1.39 18.48 3.10
C MET A 282 -1.65 18.96 4.53
N PRO A 283 -2.40 20.06 4.76
CA PRO A 283 -2.83 20.40 6.10
C PRO A 283 -3.65 19.25 6.70
N ASN A 284 -3.39 18.92 7.97
CA ASN A 284 -4.15 17.89 8.68
C ASN A 284 -5.60 18.39 8.86
N PRO A 285 -6.63 17.71 8.32
CA PRO A 285 -8.02 18.18 8.39
C PRO A 285 -8.64 18.15 9.80
N GLY A 286 -7.94 17.60 10.80
CA GLY A 286 -8.40 17.51 12.18
C GLY A 286 -7.88 18.60 13.15
N HIS A 287 -7.23 19.66 12.67
CA HIS A 287 -6.64 20.76 13.47
C HIS A 287 -6.92 22.15 12.86
#